data_AF-A0A936SGF8-F1
#
_entry.id   AF-A0A936SGF8-F1
#
_cell.length_a   1.000
_cell.length_b   1.000
_cell.length_c   1.000
_cell.angle_alpha   90.00
_cell.angle_beta   90.00
_cell.angle_gamma   90.00
#
_symmetry.space_group_name_H-M   'P 1'
#
loop_
_entity.id
_entity.type
_entity.pdbx_description
1 polymer ?
#
loop_
_entity_poly.entity_id
_entity_poly.type
_entity_poly.pdbx_seq_one_letter_code
_entity_poly.pdbx_strand_id
1 'polypeptide(L)'
;MKCTDCHNAHGGFESKQTKLSVGADSACIKCHGDKQGPFTFEHAPLKTEGCAACHTPHGSSNPKLLTRNSVRQLCIECHSQISDQGAPGVPSFHNQSTTRYLSCTVCHTTIHGSNSSNVFFK
;
A
#
# COMPACT_ATOMS: atom_id res chain seq x y z
N MET A 1 -7.66 -13.12 14.33
CA MET A 1 -6.34 -13.43 13.76
C MET A 1 -5.44 -14.02 14.83
N LYS A 2 -4.72 -15.07 14.49
CA LYS A 2 -3.68 -15.74 15.27
C LYS A 2 -2.37 -15.70 14.47
N CYS A 3 -1.23 -15.90 15.13
CA CYS A 3 0.08 -15.92 14.46
C CYS A 3 0.11 -16.94 13.31
N THR A 4 -0.53 -18.09 13.52
CA THR A 4 -0.61 -19.18 12.54
C THR A 4 -1.54 -18.90 11.36
N ASP A 5 -2.30 -17.81 11.36
CA ASP A 5 -3.07 -17.42 10.17
C ASP A 5 -2.13 -16.92 9.07
N CYS A 6 -1.02 -16.27 9.46
CA CYS A 6 -0.01 -15.71 8.55
C CYS A 6 1.31 -16.49 8.54
N HIS A 7 1.71 -17.12 9.65
CA HIS A 7 3.00 -17.81 9.79
C HIS A 7 2.87 -19.33 9.84
N ASN A 8 3.87 -20.02 9.31
CA ASN A 8 4.05 -21.46 9.39
C ASN A 8 4.83 -21.82 10.66
N ALA A 9 4.12 -22.33 11.67
CA ALA A 9 4.70 -22.72 12.95
C ALA A 9 5.64 -23.93 12.87
N HIS A 10 5.57 -24.73 11.79
CA HIS A 10 6.47 -25.87 11.59
C HIS A 10 7.77 -25.49 10.87
N GLY A 11 7.89 -24.22 10.44
CA GLY A 11 9.01 -23.76 9.64
C GLY A 11 8.92 -24.13 8.15
N GLY A 12 9.74 -23.47 7.34
CA GLY A 12 9.80 -23.57 5.88
C GLY A 12 10.85 -22.61 5.30
N PHE A 13 10.90 -22.53 3.97
CA PHE A 13 11.90 -21.74 3.24
C PHE A 13 11.50 -20.28 3.03
N GLU A 14 10.28 -19.92 3.40
CA GLU A 14 9.72 -18.58 3.18
C GLU A 14 10.25 -17.56 4.19
N SER A 15 10.41 -16.31 3.74
CA SER A 15 10.88 -15.21 4.58
C SER A 15 9.99 -15.05 5.82
N LYS A 16 10.62 -14.90 7.00
CA LYS A 16 9.93 -14.76 8.30
C LYS A 16 8.90 -15.88 8.55
N GLN A 17 9.06 -17.03 7.90
CA GLN A 17 8.15 -18.17 8.02
C GLN A 17 6.70 -17.83 7.67
N THR A 18 6.45 -16.88 6.77
CA THR A 18 5.10 -16.60 6.30
C THR A 18 4.55 -17.78 5.49
N LYS A 19 3.25 -18.06 5.61
CA LYS A 19 2.53 -19.04 4.79
C LYS A 19 2.41 -18.49 3.37
N LEU A 20 3.47 -18.63 2.57
CA LEU A 20 3.44 -18.22 1.17
C LEU A 20 3.25 -19.46 0.30
N SER A 21 2.26 -19.41 -0.59
CA SER A 21 2.11 -20.39 -1.65
C SER A 21 2.62 -19.82 -2.99
N VAL A 22 2.47 -18.50 -3.20
CA VAL A 22 3.01 -17.73 -4.34
C VAL A 22 3.07 -16.24 -3.96
N GLY A 23 4.26 -15.64 -3.88
CA GLY A 23 4.46 -14.19 -3.68
C GLY A 23 4.26 -13.70 -2.23
N ALA A 24 5.01 -12.66 -1.85
CA ALA A 24 5.13 -12.14 -0.47
C ALA A 24 3.81 -11.71 0.19
N ASP A 25 2.79 -11.38 -0.62
CA ASP A 25 1.50 -10.89 -0.14
C ASP A 25 0.42 -11.96 -0.06
N SER A 26 0.71 -13.22 -0.41
CA SER A 26 -0.30 -14.30 -0.42
C SER A 26 -1.00 -14.51 0.92
N ALA A 27 -0.31 -14.25 2.03
CA ALA A 27 -0.90 -14.26 3.37
C ALA A 27 -1.96 -13.15 3.56
N CYS A 28 -1.79 -11.99 2.94
CA CYS A 28 -2.70 -10.84 3.03
C CYS A 28 -3.94 -11.04 2.16
N ILE A 29 -3.75 -11.43 0.89
CA ILE A 29 -4.85 -11.57 -0.09
C ILE A 29 -5.77 -12.76 0.19
N LYS A 30 -5.36 -13.72 1.03
CA LYS A 30 -6.24 -14.77 1.54
C LYS A 30 -7.51 -14.21 2.19
N CYS A 31 -7.42 -13.04 2.80
CA CYS A 31 -8.55 -12.33 3.39
C CYS A 31 -8.89 -11.04 2.62
N HIS A 32 -7.90 -10.37 2.02
CA HIS A 32 -8.06 -9.12 1.27
C HIS A 32 -8.02 -9.34 -0.25
N GLY A 33 -8.82 -10.29 -0.73
CA GLY A 33 -8.85 -10.67 -2.15
C GLY A 33 -9.26 -9.53 -3.08
N ASP A 34 -10.02 -8.56 -2.58
CA ASP A 34 -10.41 -7.36 -3.31
C ASP A 34 -9.23 -6.41 -3.62
N LYS A 35 -8.04 -6.67 -3.04
CA LYS A 35 -6.81 -5.89 -3.25
C LYS A 35 -5.79 -6.58 -4.15
N GLN A 36 -6.04 -7.83 -4.55
CA GLN A 36 -5.08 -8.64 -5.30
C GLN A 36 -4.95 -8.21 -6.78
N GLY A 37 -6.01 -7.65 -7.37
CA GLY A 37 -6.07 -7.45 -8.82
C GLY A 37 -6.33 -8.77 -9.58
N PRO A 38 -6.05 -8.82 -10.90
CA PRO A 38 -5.35 -7.79 -11.68
C PRO A 38 -6.17 -6.52 -11.86
N PHE A 39 -5.49 -5.37 -11.79
CA PHE A 39 -6.08 -4.07 -12.10
C PHE A 39 -5.52 -3.53 -13.42
N THR A 40 -6.30 -2.78 -14.20
CA THR A 40 -5.81 -2.08 -15.40
C THR A 40 -4.69 -1.10 -15.05
N PHE A 41 -4.83 -0.43 -13.91
CA PHE A 41 -3.87 0.49 -13.35
C PHE A 41 -3.45 -0.02 -11.97
N GLU A 42 -2.29 -0.66 -11.92
CA GLU A 42 -1.69 -1.15 -10.66
C GLU A 42 -0.91 -0.04 -9.98
N HIS A 43 -0.95 -0.01 -8.65
CA HIS A 43 -0.08 0.87 -7.87
C HIS A 43 1.26 0.17 -7.65
N ALA A 44 2.32 0.66 -8.31
CA ALA A 44 3.61 -0.04 -8.45
C ALA A 44 4.18 -0.65 -7.16
N PRO A 45 4.15 0.03 -5.99
CA PRO A 45 4.69 -0.54 -4.75
C PRO A 45 4.03 -1.87 -4.33
N LEU A 46 2.76 -2.11 -4.68
CA LEU A 46 2.11 -3.39 -4.36
C LEU A 46 2.74 -4.57 -5.10
N LYS A 47 3.30 -4.34 -6.28
CA LYS A 47 3.91 -5.40 -7.08
C LYS A 47 5.38 -5.63 -6.73
N THR A 48 6.10 -4.57 -6.38
CA THR A 48 7.55 -4.62 -6.13
C THR A 48 7.90 -4.85 -4.67
N GLU A 49 7.19 -4.21 -3.75
CA GLU A 49 7.48 -4.21 -2.31
C GLU A 49 6.38 -4.88 -1.49
N GLY A 50 5.19 -4.99 -2.05
CA GLY A 50 4.03 -5.64 -1.46
C GLY A 50 3.28 -4.78 -0.45
N CYS A 51 2.37 -5.42 0.27
CA CYS A 51 1.50 -4.78 1.26
C CYS A 51 2.29 -4.09 2.38
N ALA A 52 3.47 -4.63 2.71
CA ALA A 52 4.33 -4.17 3.79
C ALA A 52 5.05 -2.84 3.48
N ALA A 53 5.04 -2.37 2.24
CA ALA A 53 5.54 -1.04 1.88
C ALA A 53 4.78 0.06 2.64
N CYS A 54 3.46 -0.12 2.75
CA CYS A 54 2.55 0.86 3.36
C CYS A 54 2.06 0.44 4.74
N HIS A 55 1.95 -0.87 5.01
CA HIS A 55 1.33 -1.40 6.23
C HIS A 55 2.30 -2.19 7.11
N THR A 56 2.06 -2.19 8.42
CA THR A 56 2.71 -3.10 9.37
C THR A 56 1.76 -4.21 9.82
N PRO A 57 2.01 -5.47 9.42
CA PRO A 57 1.09 -6.58 9.65
C PRO A 57 0.94 -6.98 11.12
N HIS A 58 1.88 -6.57 11.98
CA HIS A 58 1.85 -6.88 13.43
C HIS A 58 1.20 -5.78 14.27
N GLY A 59 0.77 -4.68 13.66
CA GLY A 59 0.20 -3.54 14.38
C GLY A 59 1.04 -2.26 14.26
N SER A 60 0.37 -1.12 14.41
CA SER A 60 0.96 0.22 14.54
C SER A 60 -0.02 1.13 15.28
N SER A 61 0.51 2.18 15.91
CA SER A 61 -0.28 3.27 16.48
C SER A 61 -0.92 4.18 15.42
N ASN A 62 -0.54 4.01 14.15
CA ASN A 62 -1.02 4.80 13.03
C ASN A 62 -2.34 4.21 12.48
N PRO A 63 -3.21 5.06 11.91
CA PRO A 63 -4.47 4.59 11.33
C PRO A 63 -4.22 3.51 10.28
N LYS A 64 -5.10 2.50 10.22
CA LYS A 64 -5.02 1.39 9.25
C LYS A 64 -3.67 0.66 9.23
N LEU A 65 -2.97 0.64 10.37
CA LEU A 65 -1.68 -0.02 10.51
C LEU A 65 -0.61 0.55 9.57
N LEU A 66 -0.66 1.84 9.23
CA LEU A 66 0.30 2.43 8.30
C LEU A 66 1.71 2.51 8.91
N THR A 67 2.72 2.44 8.05
CA THR A 67 4.14 2.61 8.40
C THR A 67 4.49 4.06 8.75
N ARG A 68 3.59 5.01 8.44
CA ARG A 68 3.68 6.44 8.79
C ARG A 68 2.42 6.92 9.50
N ASN A 69 2.59 7.97 10.29
CA ASN A 69 1.54 8.54 11.13
C ASN A 69 0.43 9.26 10.35
N SER A 70 0.72 9.68 9.12
CA SER A 70 -0.23 10.37 8.26
C SER A 70 -0.19 9.80 6.85
N VAL A 71 -1.37 9.75 6.22
CA VAL A 71 -1.52 9.34 4.82
C VAL A 71 -0.70 10.26 3.91
N ARG A 72 -0.71 11.57 4.19
CA ARG A 72 0.09 12.54 3.44
C ARG A 72 1.56 12.15 3.41
N GLN A 73 2.15 11.93 4.59
CA GLN A 73 3.58 11.62 4.69
C GLN A 73 3.92 10.36 3.92
N LEU A 74 3.10 9.31 4.05
CA LEU A 74 3.30 8.07 3.30
C LEU A 74 3.28 8.30 1.78
N CYS A 75 2.30 9.07 1.28
CA CYS A 75 2.18 9.31 -0.16
C CYS A 75 3.34 10.13 -0.71
N ILE A 76 3.76 11.20 -0.01
CA ILE A 76 4.81 12.11 -0.50
C ILE A 76 6.22 11.51 -0.39
N GLU A 77 6.41 10.38 0.29
CA GLU A 77 7.69 9.67 0.27
C GLU A 77 8.09 9.28 -1.14
N CYS A 78 7.13 8.84 -1.95
CA CYS A 78 7.35 8.57 -3.37
C CYS A 78 6.83 9.70 -4.27
N HIS A 79 5.69 10.31 -3.96
CA HIS A 79 5.04 11.32 -4.81
C HIS A 79 5.50 12.76 -4.53
N SER A 80 6.73 12.97 -4.04
CA SER A 80 7.30 14.31 -3.94
C SER A 80 7.85 14.80 -5.28
N GLN A 81 7.93 16.12 -5.43
CA GLN A 81 8.50 16.77 -6.62
C GLN A 81 10.02 16.53 -6.78
N ILE A 82 10.67 15.95 -5.76
CA ILE A 82 12.12 15.77 -5.67
C ILE A 82 12.48 14.28 -5.47
N SER A 83 11.49 13.39 -5.56
CA SER A 83 11.70 11.96 -5.35
C SER A 83 12.32 11.34 -6.61
N ASP A 84 13.46 10.66 -6.43
CA ASP A 84 14.09 9.82 -7.45
C ASP A 84 13.45 8.42 -7.52
N GLN A 85 12.33 8.19 -6.82
CA GLN A 85 11.64 6.90 -6.80
C GLN A 85 10.76 6.67 -8.06
N GLY A 86 10.79 7.59 -9.03
CA GLY A 86 10.11 7.44 -10.32
C GLY A 86 8.58 7.54 -10.27
N ALA A 87 8.00 7.87 -9.11
CA ALA A 87 6.57 8.09 -8.97
C ALA A 87 6.19 9.49 -9.49
N PRO A 88 4.99 9.66 -10.09
CA PRO A 88 4.53 10.98 -10.50
C PRO A 88 4.48 11.95 -9.32
N GLY A 89 5.12 13.10 -9.44
CA GLY A 89 5.04 14.15 -8.42
C GLY A 89 3.60 14.65 -8.23
N VAL A 90 3.29 15.16 -7.04
CA VAL A 90 2.01 15.84 -6.78
C VAL A 90 1.80 17.00 -7.78
N PRO A 91 0.67 17.06 -8.50
CA PRO A 91 0.45 18.09 -9.52
C PRO A 91 0.53 19.51 -8.94
N SER A 92 0.99 20.49 -9.73
CA SER A 92 1.21 21.87 -9.25
C SER A 92 -0.05 22.57 -8.69
N PHE A 93 -1.26 22.11 -9.06
CA PHE A 93 -2.52 22.63 -8.51
C PHE A 93 -2.90 22.02 -7.15
N HIS A 94 -2.18 21.01 -6.66
CA HIS A 94 -2.32 20.46 -5.31
C HIS A 94 -1.49 21.28 -4.32
N ASN A 95 -2.02 22.43 -3.91
CA ASN A 95 -1.40 23.22 -2.86
C ASN A 95 -1.47 22.47 -1.53
N GLN A 96 -0.36 21.81 -1.17
CA GLN A 96 -0.18 21.03 0.05
C GLN A 96 -0.21 21.88 1.35
N SER A 97 -0.40 23.19 1.25
CA SER A 97 -0.70 24.07 2.38
C SER A 97 -2.21 24.24 2.64
N THR A 98 -3.06 23.74 1.74
CA THR A 98 -4.52 23.77 1.90
C THR A 98 -5.04 22.45 2.46
N THR A 99 -5.91 22.49 3.48
CA THR A 99 -6.42 21.30 4.19
C THR A 99 -7.01 20.24 3.27
N ARG A 100 -7.70 20.64 2.19
CA ARG A 100 -8.27 19.71 1.20
C ARG A 100 -7.22 18.79 0.57
N TYR A 101 -6.04 19.32 0.24
CA TYR A 101 -4.98 18.59 -0.45
C TYR A 101 -4.04 17.84 0.50
N LEU A 102 -4.20 18.00 1.81
CA LEU A 102 -3.51 17.20 2.83
C LEU A 102 -3.99 15.75 2.86
N SER A 103 -5.25 15.50 2.50
CA SER A 103 -5.84 14.16 2.56
C SER A 103 -5.96 13.56 1.17
N CYS A 104 -4.88 12.90 0.71
CA CYS A 104 -4.78 12.33 -0.63
C CYS A 104 -5.95 11.38 -0.96
N THR A 105 -6.38 10.60 0.04
CA THR A 105 -7.41 9.57 -0.12
C THR A 105 -8.84 10.11 -0.13
N VAL A 106 -9.05 11.43 -0.04
CA VAL A 106 -10.37 12.03 -0.31
C VAL A 106 -10.72 11.98 -1.79
N CYS A 107 -9.71 12.08 -2.66
CA CYS A 107 -9.89 11.98 -4.12
C CYS A 107 -9.32 10.67 -4.65
N HIS A 108 -8.12 10.28 -4.23
CA HIS A 108 -7.42 9.07 -4.67
C HIS A 108 -7.86 7.88 -3.80
N THR A 109 -9.03 7.31 -4.09
CA THR A 109 -9.65 6.30 -3.24
C THR A 109 -9.26 4.86 -3.60
N THR A 110 -8.88 4.60 -4.86
CA THR A 110 -8.58 3.25 -5.38
C THR A 110 -7.07 2.96 -5.41
N ILE A 111 -6.34 3.42 -4.39
CA ILE A 111 -4.85 3.37 -4.31
C ILE A 111 -4.21 1.98 -4.25
N HIS A 112 -5.02 0.93 -4.09
CA HIS A 112 -4.53 -0.46 -4.17
C HIS A 112 -4.60 -0.98 -5.62
N GLY A 113 -5.13 -0.19 -6.54
CA GLY A 113 -5.32 -0.51 -7.95
C GLY A 113 -6.70 -0.11 -8.44
N SER A 114 -6.78 0.29 -9.71
CA SER A 114 -7.99 0.78 -10.35
C SER A 114 -8.15 0.19 -11.75
N ASN A 115 -9.40 -0.04 -12.16
CA ASN A 115 -9.74 -0.42 -13.54
C ASN A 115 -10.23 0.76 -14.39
N SER A 116 -10.41 1.94 -13.77
CA SER A 116 -11.03 3.11 -14.41
C SER A 116 -10.10 4.32 -14.50
N SER A 117 -9.10 4.43 -13.63
CA SER A 117 -8.27 5.62 -13.51
C SER A 117 -6.82 5.29 -13.19
N ASN A 118 -5.89 5.81 -13.99
CA ASN A 118 -4.45 5.73 -13.73
C ASN A 118 -3.97 6.62 -12.57
N VAL A 119 -4.85 7.47 -12.03
CA VAL A 119 -4.61 8.28 -10.84
C VAL A 119 -5.50 7.86 -9.66
N PHE A 120 -6.10 6.67 -9.72
CA PHE A 120 -6.81 6.05 -8.60
C PHE A 120 -8.02 6.83 -8.07
N PHE A 121 -8.75 7.52 -8.95
CA PHE A 121 -10.09 8.01 -8.62
C PHE A 121 -11.08 6.86 -8.46
N LYS A 122 -12.24 7.15 -7.85
CA LYS A 122 -13.38 6.22 -7.84
C LYS A 122 -14.07 6.21 -9.20
#